data_AF-A0A0C9VNI2-F1
#
_entry.id   AF-A0A0C9VNI2-F1
#
_cell.length_a   1.000
_cell.length_b   1.000
_cell.length_c   1.000
_cell.angle_alpha   90.00
_cell.angle_beta   90.00
_cell.angle_gamma   90.00
#
_symmetry.space_group_name_H-M   'P 1'
#
loop_
_entity.id
_entity.type
_entity.pdbx_description
1 polymer ?
#
loop_
_entity_poly.entity_id
_entity_poly.type
_entity_poly.pdbx_seq_one_letter_code
_entity_poly.pdbx_strand_id
1 'polypeptide(L)'
;MTASFRNGTTASEARDVLPSRTDPTQGATVPPGWTDKIGSEGTVKTIKTMLIDSTELNVDKVLLTDDSGTRYIFEADSKHYMWNMSRQDGAYIKSPQGREAIFAQLAEDPTKLEVELLDDE
;
A
#
# COMPACT_ATOMS: atom_id res chain seq x y z
N MET A 1 -59.86 -10.23 -41.48
CA MET A 1 -58.83 -9.20 -41.75
C MET A 1 -58.82 -8.26 -40.56
N THR A 2 -57.87 -8.44 -39.64
CA THR A 2 -57.81 -7.66 -38.39
C THR A 2 -56.56 -6.81 -38.43
N ALA A 3 -56.75 -5.50 -38.62
CA ALA A 3 -55.69 -4.51 -38.57
C ALA A 3 -55.37 -4.19 -37.11
N SER A 4 -54.11 -4.37 -36.71
CA SER A 4 -53.56 -3.90 -35.44
C SER A 4 -52.68 -2.69 -35.72
N PHE A 5 -53.15 -1.50 -35.37
CA PHE A 5 -52.34 -0.29 -35.29
C PHE A 5 -51.76 -0.19 -33.87
N ARG A 6 -50.43 -0.04 -33.75
CA ARG A 6 -49.78 0.43 -32.52
C ARG A 6 -48.91 1.65 -32.86
N ASN A 7 -49.43 2.84 -32.56
CA ASN A 7 -48.62 3.95 -32.05
C ASN A 7 -48.09 3.51 -30.67
N GLY A 8 -46.92 3.91 -30.17
CA GLY A 8 -45.89 4.83 -30.61
C GLY A 8 -44.94 5.00 -29.42
N THR A 9 -43.66 5.19 -29.73
CA THR A 9 -42.61 5.88 -28.96
C THR A 9 -42.65 5.83 -27.42
N THR A 10 -41.63 5.23 -26.81
CA THR A 10 -40.96 5.83 -25.63
C THR A 10 -39.50 5.39 -25.57
N ALA A 11 -38.66 6.43 -25.62
CA ALA A 11 -37.31 6.62 -25.09
C ALA A 11 -36.37 5.42 -24.91
N SER A 12 -35.28 5.49 -25.67
CA SER A 12 -33.91 5.35 -25.19
C SER A 12 -33.76 5.53 -23.66
N GLU A 13 -33.73 4.42 -22.93
CA GLU A 13 -33.02 4.36 -21.65
C GLU A 13 -31.75 3.55 -21.87
N ALA A 14 -30.74 4.25 -22.44
CA ALA A 14 -29.37 3.99 -22.09
C ALA A 14 -29.22 4.28 -20.59
N ARG A 15 -29.56 3.29 -19.76
CA ARG A 15 -29.14 3.28 -18.36
C ARG A 15 -27.66 2.95 -18.36
N ASP A 16 -26.87 4.02 -18.44
CA ASP A 16 -25.70 4.24 -17.61
C ASP A 16 -25.11 2.94 -17.09
N VAL A 17 -24.34 2.25 -17.94
CA VAL A 17 -23.26 1.42 -17.44
C VAL A 17 -22.24 2.42 -16.93
N LEU A 18 -22.51 2.95 -15.72
CA LEU A 18 -21.48 3.57 -14.90
C LEU A 18 -20.28 2.62 -15.00
N PRO A 19 -19.10 3.07 -15.45
CA PRO A 19 -17.92 2.24 -15.26
C PRO A 19 -17.92 1.96 -13.77
N SER A 20 -17.98 0.68 -13.41
CA SER A 20 -17.86 0.23 -12.03
C SER A 20 -16.76 1.07 -11.43
N ARG A 21 -17.13 1.97 -10.51
CA ARG A 21 -16.16 2.62 -9.64
C ARG A 21 -15.34 1.45 -9.14
N THR A 22 -14.12 1.33 -9.62
CA THR A 22 -13.15 0.40 -9.10
C THR A 22 -13.11 0.75 -7.63
N ASP A 23 -13.74 -0.09 -6.81
CA ASP A 23 -13.73 0.04 -5.36
C ASP A 23 -12.24 0.18 -5.00
N PRO A 24 -11.74 1.36 -4.55
CA PRO A 24 -10.35 1.50 -4.14
C PRO A 24 -10.09 0.73 -2.82
N THR A 25 -11.07 -0.05 -2.38
CA THR A 25 -11.09 -0.91 -1.20
C THR A 25 -10.77 -2.37 -1.52
N GLN A 26 -10.33 -2.68 -2.74
CA GLN A 26 -9.63 -3.93 -3.00
C GLN A 26 -8.20 -3.81 -2.44
N GLY A 27 -8.12 -3.72 -1.11
CA GLY A 27 -6.92 -3.39 -0.37
C GLY A 27 -5.77 -4.24 -0.85
N ALA A 28 -4.67 -3.57 -1.23
CA ALA A 28 -3.47 -4.24 -1.69
C ALA A 28 -3.16 -5.47 -0.83
N THR A 29 -3.07 -6.62 -1.51
CA THR A 29 -2.77 -7.89 -0.85
C THR A 29 -1.41 -7.78 -0.21
N VAL A 30 -1.30 -8.18 1.05
CA VAL A 30 -0.04 -8.22 1.77
C VAL A 30 0.94 -9.11 1.00
N PRO A 31 2.18 -8.63 0.72
CA PRO A 31 3.14 -9.43 -0.02
C PRO A 31 3.49 -10.75 0.68
N PRO A 32 3.81 -11.83 -0.06
CA PRO A 32 4.30 -13.06 0.55
C PRO A 32 5.56 -12.81 1.39
N GLY A 33 5.63 -13.38 2.59
CA GLY A 33 6.74 -13.15 3.51
C GLY A 33 6.62 -11.87 4.36
N TRP A 34 5.50 -11.17 4.27
CA TRP A 34 5.20 -9.96 5.03
C TRP A 34 3.85 -10.07 5.75
N THR A 35 3.68 -9.24 6.78
CA THR A 35 2.45 -9.11 7.54
C THR A 35 2.16 -7.63 7.85
N ASP A 36 0.89 -7.23 7.69
CA ASP A 36 0.38 -5.93 8.13
C ASP A 36 -0.18 -5.99 9.58
N LYS A 37 -0.20 -7.19 10.19
CA LYS A 37 -0.66 -7.42 11.56
C LYS A 37 0.47 -7.18 12.56
N ILE A 38 0.81 -5.92 12.73
CA ILE A 38 1.91 -5.48 13.59
C ILE A 38 1.45 -5.49 15.06
N GLY A 39 1.23 -6.68 15.62
CA GLY A 39 1.03 -6.92 17.06
C GLY A 39 0.02 -6.03 17.80
N SER A 40 0.21 -5.92 19.12
CA SER A 40 -0.55 -5.04 20.01
C SER A 40 -0.05 -3.58 19.90
N GLU A 41 -0.85 -2.61 20.35
CA GLU A 41 -0.46 -1.19 20.37
C GLU A 41 0.91 -0.93 21.02
N GLY A 42 1.21 -1.64 22.12
CA GLY A 42 2.53 -1.58 22.77
C GLY A 42 3.68 -2.03 21.86
N THR A 43 3.48 -3.06 21.04
CA THR A 43 4.46 -3.53 20.06
C THR A 43 4.69 -2.49 18.97
N VAL A 44 3.62 -1.91 18.42
CA VAL A 44 3.72 -0.84 17.42
C VAL A 44 4.50 0.35 17.98
N LYS A 45 4.21 0.75 19.22
CA LYS A 45 4.92 1.85 19.88
C LYS A 45 6.41 1.57 20.01
N THR A 46 6.78 0.37 20.45
CA THR A 46 8.19 -0.03 20.55
C THR A 46 8.91 0.00 19.20
N ILE A 47 8.27 -0.54 18.14
CA ILE A 47 8.83 -0.52 16.78
C ILE A 47 9.00 0.92 16.30
N LYS A 48 7.99 1.78 16.49
CA LYS A 48 8.10 3.20 16.13
C LYS A 48 9.25 3.89 16.85
N THR A 49 9.37 3.72 18.17
CA THR A 49 10.47 4.32 18.93
C THR A 49 11.83 3.86 18.41
N MET A 50 11.97 2.57 18.12
CA MET A 50 13.20 2.00 17.56
C MET A 50 13.51 2.58 16.17
N LEU A 51 12.51 2.70 15.29
CA LEU A 51 12.69 3.28 13.96
C LEU A 51 13.06 4.77 14.04
N ILE A 52 12.42 5.54 14.93
CA ILE A 52 12.78 6.94 15.18
C ILE A 52 14.22 7.04 15.69
N ASP A 53 14.61 6.21 16.65
CA ASP A 53 15.98 6.20 17.21
C ASP A 53 17.04 5.83 16.16
N SER A 54 16.69 4.95 15.21
CA SER A 54 17.63 4.48 14.19
C SER A 54 17.70 5.32 12.93
N THR A 55 16.66 6.10 12.62
CA THR A 55 16.55 6.86 11.36
C THR A 55 16.41 8.36 11.56
N GLU A 56 16.17 8.80 12.81
CA GLU A 56 15.82 10.18 13.17
C GLU A 56 14.55 10.71 12.46
N LEU A 57 13.79 9.83 11.79
CA LEU A 57 12.55 10.16 11.10
C LEU A 57 11.35 10.12 12.07
N ASN A 58 10.39 11.01 11.87
CA ASN A 58 9.14 10.98 12.62
C ASN A 58 8.17 9.94 12.04
N VAL A 59 8.12 8.75 12.63
CA VAL A 59 7.35 7.61 12.10
C VAL A 59 5.84 7.76 12.35
N ASP A 60 5.12 8.13 11.30
CA ASP A 60 3.65 8.24 11.27
C ASP A 60 2.98 6.88 11.43
N LYS A 61 3.44 5.87 10.68
CA LYS A 61 2.79 4.56 10.66
C LYS A 61 3.74 3.45 10.21
N VAL A 62 3.68 2.29 10.86
CA VAL A 62 4.30 1.07 10.35
C VAL A 62 3.29 0.36 9.46
N LEU A 63 3.67 0.07 8.22
CA LEU A 63 2.78 -0.46 7.18
C LEU A 63 2.92 -1.97 7.04
N LEU A 64 4.15 -2.48 7.04
CA LEU A 64 4.46 -3.91 6.99
C LEU A 64 5.64 -4.23 7.88
N THR A 65 5.64 -5.45 8.39
CA THR A 65 6.85 -6.11 8.89
C THR A 65 7.02 -7.42 8.11
N ASP A 66 8.25 -7.82 7.83
CA ASP A 66 8.47 -9.13 7.26
C ASP A 66 8.21 -10.22 8.32
N ASP A 67 7.94 -11.46 7.89
CA ASP A 67 7.59 -12.56 8.80
C ASP A 67 8.71 -12.90 9.79
N SER A 68 9.94 -12.52 9.48
CA SER A 68 11.09 -12.66 10.38
C SER A 68 11.18 -11.56 11.44
N GLY A 69 10.44 -10.45 11.27
CA GLY A 69 10.49 -9.28 12.15
C GLY A 69 11.81 -8.51 12.06
N THR A 70 12.50 -8.58 10.93
CA THR A 70 13.80 -7.90 10.72
C THR A 70 13.70 -6.74 9.73
N ARG A 71 12.67 -6.71 8.87
CA ARG A 71 12.45 -5.63 7.91
C ARG A 71 11.10 -4.98 8.12
N TYR A 72 11.08 -3.66 8.02
CA TYR A 72 9.89 -2.85 8.21
C TYR A 72 9.70 -1.92 7.02
N ILE A 73 8.45 -1.79 6.57
CA ILE A 73 8.02 -0.70 5.70
C ILE A 73 7.21 0.25 6.57
N PHE A 74 7.57 1.52 6.57
CA PHE A 74 6.90 2.54 7.37
C PHE A 74 6.75 3.84 6.60
N GLU A 75 5.80 4.65 7.06
CA GLU A 75 5.52 5.98 6.57
C GLU A 75 6.07 7.00 7.58
N ALA A 76 6.77 8.01 7.06
CA ALA A 76 7.24 9.18 7.80
C ALA A 76 7.18 10.40 6.87
N ASP A 77 6.62 11.52 7.33
CA ASP A 77 6.51 12.77 6.55
C ASP A 77 5.85 12.55 5.17
N SER A 78 4.79 11.72 5.12
CA SER A 78 4.08 11.32 3.89
C SER A 78 4.94 10.59 2.85
N LYS A 79 6.11 10.10 3.24
CA LYS A 79 7.03 9.30 2.42
C LYS A 79 7.13 7.89 2.98
N HIS A 80 7.51 6.96 2.11
CA HIS A 80 7.64 5.55 2.47
C HIS A 80 9.12 5.17 2.58
N TYR A 81 9.44 4.39 3.60
CA TYR A 81 10.80 3.96 3.89
C TYR A 81 10.81 2.47 4.20
N MET A 82 11.98 1.88 4.01
CA MET A 82 12.30 0.52 4.43
C MET A 82 13.43 0.60 5.46
N TRP A 83 13.29 -0.13 6.57
CA TRP A 83 14.36 -0.33 7.56
C TRP A 83 14.68 -1.81 7.67
N ASN A 84 15.96 -2.16 7.78
CA ASN A 84 16.43 -3.52 7.97
C ASN A 84 17.30 -3.61 9.23
N MET A 85 16.73 -4.23 10.26
CA MET A 85 17.37 -4.48 11.55
C MET A 85 18.65 -5.31 11.46
N SER A 86 18.70 -6.28 10.53
CA SER A 86 19.86 -7.18 10.44
C SER A 86 21.11 -6.46 9.92
N ARG A 87 20.91 -5.40 9.13
CA ARG A 87 21.99 -4.58 8.59
C ARG A 87 22.14 -3.24 9.29
N GLN A 88 21.16 -2.86 10.10
CA GLN A 88 21.04 -1.53 10.69
C GLN A 88 21.09 -0.44 9.62
N ASP A 89 20.44 -0.69 8.48
CA ASP A 89 20.36 0.25 7.37
C ASP A 89 18.90 0.58 7.02
N GLY A 90 18.72 1.78 6.50
CA GLY A 90 17.44 2.30 6.07
C GLY A 90 17.49 2.80 4.63
N ALA A 91 16.35 2.82 3.97
CA ALA A 91 16.24 3.36 2.63
C ALA A 91 14.91 4.07 2.42
N TYR A 92 14.95 5.22 1.77
CA TYR A 92 13.79 5.88 1.20
C TYR A 92 13.32 5.13 -0.05
N ILE A 93 12.03 4.81 -0.14
CA ILE A 93 11.45 4.18 -1.32
C ILE A 93 11.09 5.29 -2.31
N LYS A 94 11.86 5.40 -3.40
CA LYS A 94 11.64 6.39 -4.47
C LYS A 94 10.50 5.99 -5.38
N SER A 95 10.37 4.69 -5.68
CA SER A 95 9.34 4.17 -6.59
C SER A 95 9.06 2.68 -6.34
N PRO A 96 7.78 2.25 -6.46
CA PRO A 96 6.61 3.08 -6.63
C PRO A 96 6.21 3.82 -5.34
N GLN A 97 5.40 4.87 -5.47
CA GLN A 97 4.87 5.62 -4.32
C GLN A 97 3.49 5.12 -3.91
N GLY A 98 3.20 5.23 -2.62
CA GLY A 98 1.93 4.83 -2.05
C GLY A 98 1.92 3.36 -1.64
N ARG A 99 1.30 3.11 -0.49
CA ARG A 99 1.18 1.79 0.14
C ARG A 99 0.86 0.68 -0.86
N GLU A 100 -0.19 0.87 -1.68
CA GLU A 100 -0.69 -0.20 -2.53
C GLU A 100 0.27 -0.58 -3.66
N ALA A 101 0.90 0.41 -4.28
CA ALA A 101 1.87 0.17 -5.34
C ALA A 101 3.14 -0.48 -4.77
N ILE A 102 3.58 -0.06 -3.58
CA ILE A 102 4.71 -0.68 -2.87
C ILE A 102 4.40 -2.15 -2.56
N PHE A 103 3.19 -2.44 -2.07
CA PHE A 103 2.79 -3.81 -1.74
C PHE A 103 2.73 -4.67 -3.01
N ALA A 104 2.12 -4.16 -4.09
CA ALA A 104 2.09 -4.87 -5.37
C ALA A 104 3.51 -5.15 -5.88
N GLN A 105 4.42 -4.16 -5.80
CA GLN A 105 5.79 -4.33 -6.26
C GLN A 105 6.58 -5.33 -5.41
N LEU A 106 6.43 -5.28 -4.08
CA LEU A 106 7.02 -6.25 -3.16
C LEU A 106 6.52 -7.68 -3.42
N ALA A 107 5.25 -7.83 -3.77
CA ALA A 107 4.65 -9.13 -4.04
C ALA A 107 5.07 -9.73 -5.39
N GLU A 108 5.28 -8.88 -6.40
CA GLU A 108 5.76 -9.31 -7.71
C GLU A 108 7.27 -9.58 -7.71
N ASP A 109 8.04 -8.56 -7.33
CA ASP A 109 9.49 -8.61 -7.32
C ASP A 109 10.05 -7.49 -6.41
N PRO A 110 10.51 -7.83 -5.18
CA PRO A 110 11.03 -6.84 -4.25
C PRO A 110 12.32 -6.16 -4.73
N THR A 111 13.02 -6.75 -5.71
CA THR A 111 14.26 -6.17 -6.25
C THR A 111 14.02 -4.98 -7.18
N LYS A 112 12.78 -4.80 -7.65
CA LYS A 112 12.36 -3.67 -8.49
C LYS A 112 11.98 -2.42 -7.69
N LEU A 113 11.99 -2.48 -6.36
CA LEU A 113 11.83 -1.27 -5.55
C LEU A 113 13.04 -0.36 -5.79
N GLU A 114 12.77 0.83 -6.31
CA GLU A 114 13.80 1.86 -6.40
C GLU A 114 13.94 2.51 -5.03
N VAL A 115 15.11 2.31 -4.41
CA VAL A 115 15.38 2.80 -3.06
C VAL A 115 16.65 3.66 -3.04
N GLU A 116 16.69 4.60 -2.11
CA GLU A 116 17.84 5.45 -1.81
C GLU A 116 18.24 5.20 -0.36
N LEU A 117 19.48 4.78 -0.10
CA LEU A 117 19.93 4.56 1.27
C LEU A 117 19.84 5.87 2.06
N LEU A 118 19.40 5.78 3.31
CA LEU A 118 19.55 6.88 4.24
C LEU A 118 21.05 7.02 4.51
N ASP A 119 21.62 8.17 4.14
CA ASP A 119 23.04 8.44 4.36
C ASP A 119 23.31 8.50 5.86
N ASP A 120 24.37 7.82 6.30
CA ASP A 120 24.89 7.88 7.66
C ASP A 120 25.81 9.12 7.71
N GLU A 121 25.23 10.31 7.86
CA GLU A 121 26.03 11.55 8.04
C GLU A 121 26.68 11.62 9.43
#